data_AF-A0A942P8X6-F1
#
_entry.id   AF-A0A942P8X6-F1
#
_cell.length_a   1.000
_cell.length_b   1.000
_cell.length_c   1.000
_cell.angle_alpha   90.00
_cell.angle_beta   90.00
_cell.angle_gamma   90.00
#
_symmetry.space_group_name_H-M   'P 1'
#
loop_
_entity.id
_entity.type
_entity.pdbx_description
1 polymer ?
#
loop_
_entity_poly.entity_id
_entity_poly.type
_entity_poly.pdbx_seq_one_letter_code
_entity_poly.pdbx_strand_id
1 'polypeptide(L)' 'YSDPNRLVIYPDGNKAHIVALSFEVEVLGGEAGLSNETTAFGFFSLQEAAQMDIISNHHERILDALKAEGVPFVK' A
#
# COMPACT_ATOMS: atom_id res chain seq x y z
N TYR A 1 -9.71 -0.48 2.43
CA TYR A 1 -9.50 -1.77 1.72
C TYR A 1 -9.61 -2.91 2.69
N SER A 2 -10.64 -3.74 2.53
CA SER A 2 -10.87 -4.98 3.25
C SER A 2 -11.74 -5.88 2.39
N ASP A 3 -11.39 -7.15 2.20
CA ASP A 3 -12.22 -8.07 1.41
C ASP A 3 -12.70 -9.20 2.33
N PRO A 4 -14.03 -9.32 2.57
CA PRO A 4 -14.58 -10.36 3.45
C PRO A 4 -14.27 -11.78 2.99
N ASN A 5 -13.88 -11.98 1.74
CA ASN A 5 -13.49 -13.26 1.18
C ASN A 5 -11.97 -13.50 1.24
N ARG A 6 -11.18 -12.58 1.82
CA ARG A 6 -9.72 -12.64 1.86
C ARG A 6 -9.19 -12.69 3.29
N LEU A 7 -8.75 -13.89 3.69
CA LEU A 7 -8.10 -14.12 4.98
C LEU A 7 -6.58 -14.21 4.80
N VAL A 8 -5.82 -13.45 5.59
CA VAL A 8 -4.36 -13.60 5.68
C VAL A 8 -4.05 -14.67 6.72
N ILE A 9 -3.26 -15.67 6.34
CA ILE A 9 -2.76 -16.71 7.23
C ILE A 9 -1.24 -16.59 7.27
N TYR A 10 -0.70 -16.30 8.45
CA TYR A 10 0.73 -16.20 8.68
C TYR A 10 1.37 -17.59 8.79
N PRO A 11 2.70 -17.72 8.59
CA PRO A 11 3.39 -19.01 8.68
C PRO A 11 3.25 -19.73 10.03
N ASP A 12 2.99 -18.99 11.10
CA ASP A 12 2.73 -19.51 12.45
C ASP A 12 1.28 -19.98 12.66
N GLY A 13 0.43 -19.90 11.63
CA GLY A 13 -0.97 -20.28 11.67
C GLY A 13 -1.91 -19.18 12.18
N ASN A 14 -1.39 -18.01 12.58
CA ASN A 14 -2.21 -16.86 12.95
C ASN A 14 -3.02 -16.36 11.75
N LYS A 15 -4.25 -15.93 12.03
CA LYS A 15 -5.22 -15.51 11.02
C LYS A 15 -5.64 -14.09 11.27
N ALA A 16 -5.62 -13.27 10.23
CA ALA A 16 -6.04 -11.88 10.33
C ALA A 16 -6.89 -11.48 9.12
N HIS A 17 -7.97 -10.75 9.40
CA HIS A 17 -8.68 -10.00 8.38
C HIS A 17 -8.19 -8.56 8.44
N ILE A 18 -7.56 -8.11 7.36
CA ILE A 18 -6.83 -6.84 7.33
C ILE A 18 -7.72 -5.74 6.78
N VAL A 19 -7.88 -4.68 7.56
CA VAL A 19 -8.40 -3.39 7.09
C VAL A 19 -7.21 -2.47 6.87
N ALA A 20 -6.98 -2.05 5.63
CA ALA A 20 -5.95 -1.10 5.27
C ALA A 20 -6.56 0.24 4.81
N LEU A 21 -5.98 1.33 5.30
CA LEU A 21 -6.31 2.70 4.93
C LEU A 21 -5.17 3.28 4.10
N SER A 22 -5.51 4.03 3.06
CA SER A 22 -4.53 4.69 2.18
C SER A 22 -4.95 6.14 2.02
N PHE A 23 -4.00 7.05 2.12
CA PHE A 23 -4.22 8.49 2.08
C PHE A 23 -3.35 9.09 0.99
N GLU A 24 -3.95 9.95 0.17
CA GLU A 24 -3.20 10.81 -0.75
C GLU A 24 -2.67 12.01 0.04
N VAL A 25 -1.40 12.34 -0.17
CA VAL A 25 -0.71 13.40 0.58
C VAL A 25 0.20 14.19 -0.35
N GLU A 26 0.47 15.44 0.04
CA GLU A 26 1.45 16.32 -0.62
C GLU A 26 2.69 16.47 0.27
N VAL A 27 3.87 16.47 -0.35
CA VAL A 27 5.13 16.74 0.36
C VAL A 27 5.24 18.25 0.60
N LEU A 28 5.10 18.68 1.85
CA LEU A 28 5.22 20.09 2.23
C LEU A 28 6.67 20.55 2.49
N GLY A 29 7.58 19.61 2.75
CA GLY A 29 9.00 19.89 3.03
C GLY A 29 9.69 18.74 3.78
N GLY A 30 10.95 18.95 4.16
CA GLY A 30 11.81 17.93 4.78
C GLY A 30 12.56 17.07 3.77
N GLU A 31 13.42 16.18 4.27
CA GLU A 31 14.19 15.23 3.48
C GLU A 31 13.90 13.81 3.95
N ALA A 32 13.68 12.89 3.00
CA ALA A 32 13.44 11.49 3.32
C ALA A 32 14.72 10.85 3.90
N GLY A 33 14.61 10.33 5.13
CA GLY A 33 15.71 9.68 5.83
C GLY A 33 15.47 8.18 6.04
N LEU A 34 16.54 7.45 6.32
CA LEU A 34 16.50 6.04 6.70
C LEU A 34 16.34 5.88 8.22
N SER A 35 15.98 4.66 8.65
CA SER A 35 15.81 4.32 10.06
C SER A 35 16.04 2.82 10.30
N ASN A 36 15.91 2.38 11.56
CA ASN A 36 15.93 0.95 11.90
C ASN A 36 14.75 0.17 11.27
N GLU A 37 13.70 0.88 10.83
CA GLU A 37 12.53 0.29 10.18
C GLU A 37 12.54 0.51 8.66
N THR A 38 13.38 1.41 8.14
CA THR A 38 13.42 1.78 6.71
C THR A 38 14.85 1.78 6.20
N THR A 39 15.18 0.79 5.38
CA THR A 39 16.53 0.57 4.85
C THR A 39 16.80 1.24 3.51
N ALA A 40 15.75 1.58 2.75
CA ALA A 40 15.83 2.28 1.47
C ALA A 40 14.53 3.06 1.19
N PHE A 41 14.63 4.11 0.38
CA PHE A 41 13.51 4.93 -0.07
C PHE A 41 13.71 5.36 -1.54
N GLY A 42 12.61 5.51 -2.28
CA GLY A 42 12.61 6.00 -3.65
C GLY A 42 11.21 6.31 -4.16
N PHE A 43 11.14 7.11 -5.23
CA PHE A 43 9.93 7.33 -6.01
C PHE A 43 9.97 6.43 -7.25
N PHE A 44 8.85 5.76 -7.52
CA PHE A 44 8.75 4.79 -8.59
C PHE A 44 7.57 5.12 -9.49
N SER A 45 7.76 4.95 -10.79
CA SER A 45 6.69 4.93 -11.76
C SER A 45 5.78 3.71 -11.56
N LEU A 46 4.59 3.74 -12.15
CA LEU A 46 3.67 2.61 -12.09
C LEU A 46 4.22 1.35 -12.75
N GLN A 47 5.00 1.51 -13.80
CA GLN A 47 5.63 0.40 -14.51
C GLN A 47 6.70 -0.27 -13.64
N GLU A 48 7.50 0.53 -12.93
CA GLU A 48 8.46 0.01 -11.96
C GLU A 48 7.73 -0.67 -10.80
N ALA A 49 6.75 0.00 -10.19
CA ALA A 49 5.97 -0.56 -9.09
C ALA A 49 5.28 -1.88 -9.46
N ALA A 50 4.83 -2.05 -10.70
CA ALA A 50 4.22 -3.29 -11.20
C ALA A 50 5.19 -4.49 -11.26
N GLN A 51 6.51 -4.25 -11.30
CA GLN A 51 7.53 -5.29 -11.33
C GLN A 51 8.18 -5.52 -9.96
N MET A 52 7.83 -4.73 -8.94
CA MET A 52 8.38 -4.87 -7.60
C MET A 52 7.74 -6.05 -6.87
N ASP A 53 8.53 -6.70 -6.02
CA ASP A 53 8.05 -7.71 -5.08
C ASP A 53 7.27 -7.03 -3.94
N ILE A 54 6.00 -6.72 -4.22
CA ILE A 54 5.06 -6.17 -3.24
C ILE A 54 3.91 -7.15 -3.00
N ILE A 55 3.32 -7.09 -1.81
CA ILE A 55 2.17 -7.92 -1.48
C ILE A 55 1.06 -7.63 -2.49
N SER A 56 0.54 -8.67 -3.14
CA SER A 56 -0.36 -8.56 -4.31
C SER A 56 -1.55 -7.60 -4.16
N ASN A 57 -2.09 -7.43 -2.95
CA ASN A 57 -3.18 -6.49 -2.68
C ASN A 57 -2.76 -5.01 -2.69
N HIS A 58 -1.47 -4.68 -2.75
CA HIS A 58 -0.96 -3.32 -2.83
C HIS A 58 -1.04 -2.74 -4.24
N HIS A 59 -0.84 -3.54 -5.29
CA HIS A 59 -1.01 -3.06 -6.68
C HIS A 59 -2.42 -2.53 -6.94
N GLU A 60 -3.45 -3.24 -6.47
CA GLU A 60 -4.84 -2.80 -6.58
C GLU A 60 -5.05 -1.43 -5.93
N ARG A 61 -4.49 -1.23 -4.74
CA ARG A 61 -4.61 0.04 -4.00
C ARG A 61 -3.95 1.20 -4.73
N ILE A 62 -2.77 0.96 -5.32
CA ILE A 62 -2.05 1.97 -6.11
C ILE A 62 -2.88 2.36 -7.33
N LEU A 63 -3.40 1.37 -8.07
CA LEU A 63 -4.22 1.62 -9.25
C LEU A 63 -5.52 2.33 -8.92
N ASP A 64 -6.18 2.00 -7.81
CA ASP A 64 -7.43 2.65 -7.42
C ASP A 64 -7.20 4.06 -6.85
N ALA A 65 -6.08 4.31 -6.14
CA ALA A 65 -5.69 5.66 -5.73
C ALA A 65 -5.54 6.61 -6.93
N LEU A 66 -5.03 6.10 -8.05
CA LEU A 66 -4.87 6.88 -9.28
C LEU A 66 -6.15 7.10 -10.09
N LYS A 67 -7.18 6.27 -9.86
CA LYS A 67 -8.49 6.45 -10.51
C LYS A 67 -9.37 7.45 -9.77
N ALA A 68 -9.04 7.79 -8.52
CA ALA A 68 -9.98 8.41 -7.61
C ALA A 68 -10.37 9.83 -8.07
N GLU A 69 -11.67 10.01 -8.31
CA GLU A 69 -12.32 11.29 -8.65
C GLU A 69 -12.50 12.21 -7.42
N GLY A 70 -11.72 12.02 -6.35
CA GLY A 70 -11.73 12.85 -5.14
C GLY A 70 -12.70 12.45 -4.02
N VAL A 71 -13.26 11.24 -4.03
CA VAL A 71 -14.16 10.74 -2.96
C VAL A 71 -13.57 9.55 -2.20
N PRO A 72 -13.57 9.56 -0.85
CA PRO A 72 -13.18 8.40 -0.05
C PRO A 72 -14.09 7.20 -0.30
N PHE A 73 -13.51 6.00 -0.38
CA PHE A 73 -14.28 4.77 -0.55
C PHE A 73 -13.73 3.61 0.30
N VAL A 74 -14.60 2.66 0.59
CA VAL A 74 -14.24 1.36 1.16
C VAL A 74 -14.51 0.31 0.09
N LYS A 75 -13.45 -0.39 -0.28
CA LYS A 75 -13.51 -1.63 -1.05
C LYS A 75 -13.44 -2.80 -0.08
#